data_AF-A0A9D5VQA2-F1
#
_entry.id   AF-A0A9D5VQA2-F1
#
_cell.length_a   1.000
_cell.length_b   1.000
_cell.length_c   1.000
_cell.angle_alpha   90.00
_cell.angle_beta   90.00
_cell.angle_gamma   90.00
#
_symmetry.space_group_name_H-M   'P 1'
#
loop_
_entity.id
_entity.type
_entity.pdbx_description
1 polymer ?
#
loop_
_entity_poly.entity_id
_entity_poly.type
_entity_poly.pdbx_seq_one_letter_code
_entity_poly.pdbx_strand_id
1 'polypeptide(L)'
;FSKSRVYSPTIGEWMSVDQLVQSAAADLLSAPGNWRGVEYASGDPVNLVDPSGLETQGVGLTLSGGFGMGGDLSFGVVWDDKGNIGLMGDIGFGSELTKSPGVSLTLDSSHSFDATDIYTLQGSSASVGGSGFTPSLLGGGGEIAFGSGYKQTTMSVGVGVPGGGAFNRVHVSDVIGFNIKETFNEIKNAVGTWFSSSLNIDSNKNKKNR
;
A
#
# COMPACT_ATOMS: atom_id res chain seq x y z
N PHE A 1 -15.31 -3.11 16.23
CA PHE A 1 -15.31 -1.64 16.31
C PHE A 1 -14.17 -1.14 15.45
N SER A 2 -14.46 -0.22 14.53
CA SER A 2 -13.42 0.47 13.76
C SER A 2 -12.73 1.51 14.63
N LYS A 3 -11.46 1.79 14.32
CA LYS A 3 -10.62 2.72 15.10
C LYS A 3 -10.91 4.19 14.78
N SER A 4 -11.34 4.48 13.56
CA SER A 4 -11.41 5.85 13.00
C SER A 4 -12.83 6.32 12.70
N ARG A 5 -13.78 5.40 12.49
CA ARG A 5 -15.16 5.73 12.07
C ARG A 5 -16.19 4.86 12.77
N VAL A 6 -17.39 5.42 12.95
CA VAL A 6 -18.55 4.67 13.46
C VAL A 6 -19.25 3.99 12.28
N TYR A 7 -19.44 2.68 12.35
CA TYR A 7 -20.16 1.91 11.35
C TYR A 7 -21.61 1.68 11.78
N SER A 8 -22.56 1.83 10.86
CA SER A 8 -23.97 1.47 11.08
C SER A 8 -24.29 0.13 10.41
N PRO A 9 -24.41 -0.95 11.20
CA PRO A 9 -24.75 -2.27 10.64
C PRO A 9 -26.17 -2.31 10.06
N THR A 10 -27.07 -1.41 10.50
CA THR A 10 -28.45 -1.32 9.98
C THR A 10 -28.49 -0.79 8.55
N ILE A 11 -27.60 0.14 8.22
CA ILE A 11 -27.57 0.83 6.92
C ILE A 11 -26.50 0.22 6.00
N GLY A 12 -25.49 -0.44 6.57
CA GLY A 12 -24.38 -1.01 5.81
C GLY A 12 -23.29 0.01 5.46
N GLU A 13 -23.26 1.15 6.13
CA GLU A 13 -22.40 2.30 5.78
C GLU A 13 -21.72 2.91 7.02
N TRP A 14 -20.65 3.68 6.79
CA TRP A 14 -20.04 4.55 7.78
C TRP A 14 -20.92 5.74 8.10
N MET A 15 -21.03 6.06 9.38
CA MET A 15 -21.83 7.18 9.90
C MET A 15 -21.16 8.55 9.72
N SER A 16 -19.93 8.57 9.23
CA SER A 16 -19.17 9.76 8.90
C SER A 16 -18.50 9.57 7.55
N VAL A 17 -18.61 10.58 6.68
CA VAL A 17 -17.85 10.62 5.44
C VAL A 17 -16.37 10.55 5.77
N ASP A 18 -15.64 9.71 5.05
CA ASP A 18 -14.18 9.62 5.11
C ASP A 18 -13.55 11.01 5.13
N GLN A 19 -12.69 11.28 6.10
CA GLN A 19 -12.02 12.58 6.21
C GLN A 19 -11.23 12.91 4.94
N LEU A 20 -10.74 11.90 4.22
CA LEU A 20 -10.06 12.10 2.95
C LEU A 20 -10.98 12.56 1.84
N VAL A 21 -12.21 12.06 1.81
CA VAL A 21 -13.24 12.52 0.88
C VAL A 21 -13.66 13.95 1.23
N GLN A 22 -13.68 14.32 2.52
CA GLN A 22 -13.94 15.70 2.94
C GLN A 22 -12.82 16.67 2.56
N SER A 23 -11.57 16.20 2.52
CA SER A 23 -10.40 17.02 2.11
C SER A 23 -10.10 16.96 0.61
N ALA A 24 -10.77 16.11 -0.15
CA ALA A 24 -10.53 15.96 -1.59
C ALA A 24 -10.99 17.20 -2.36
N ALA A 25 -10.22 17.60 -3.38
CA ALA A 25 -10.61 18.67 -4.29
C ALA A 25 -11.96 18.32 -4.96
N ALA A 26 -12.79 19.34 -5.26
CA ALA A 26 -14.12 19.14 -5.86
C ALA A 26 -14.09 18.32 -7.18
N ASP A 27 -12.96 18.35 -7.88
CA ASP A 27 -12.73 17.61 -9.12
C ASP A 27 -12.57 16.09 -8.87
N LEU A 28 -12.05 15.67 -7.70
CA LEU A 28 -11.97 14.26 -7.29
C LEU A 28 -13.35 13.71 -6.90
N LEU A 29 -14.20 14.54 -6.30
CA LEU A 29 -15.58 14.17 -5.95
C LEU A 29 -16.48 13.99 -7.19
N SER A 30 -16.11 14.61 -8.31
CA SER A 30 -16.84 14.52 -9.59
C SER A 30 -16.22 13.52 -10.58
N ALA A 31 -15.01 13.02 -10.30
CA ALA A 31 -14.37 11.99 -11.11
C ALA A 31 -15.11 10.65 -11.00
N PRO A 32 -15.38 9.94 -12.11
CA PRO A 32 -16.01 8.63 -12.11
C PRO A 32 -15.06 7.57 -11.51
N GLY A 33 -15.17 7.41 -10.20
CA GLY A 33 -14.53 6.42 -9.35
C GLY A 33 -15.38 6.31 -8.08
N ASN A 34 -15.46 5.11 -7.48
CA ASN A 34 -16.38 4.84 -6.37
C ASN A 34 -15.89 5.51 -5.06
N TRP A 35 -15.90 6.83 -5.00
CA TRP A 35 -15.58 7.63 -3.80
C TRP A 35 -16.77 7.70 -2.86
N ARG A 36 -17.42 6.55 -2.60
CA ARG A 36 -18.44 6.48 -1.56
C ARG A 36 -17.70 6.56 -0.23
N GLY A 37 -17.45 7.78 0.25
CA GLY A 37 -16.77 8.03 1.53
C GLY A 37 -17.51 7.45 2.75
N VAL A 38 -18.68 6.84 2.53
CA VAL A 38 -19.47 6.13 3.54
C VAL A 38 -19.54 4.62 3.29
N GLU A 39 -18.96 4.08 2.22
CA GLU A 39 -19.03 2.66 1.93
C GLU A 39 -18.11 1.84 2.84
N TYR A 40 -18.68 0.83 3.48
CA TYR A 40 -17.95 -0.10 4.34
C TYR A 40 -17.42 -1.27 3.53
N ALA A 41 -16.14 -1.62 3.74
CA ALA A 41 -15.54 -2.83 3.18
C ALA A 41 -15.72 -2.96 1.66
N SER A 42 -15.65 -1.83 0.94
CA SER A 42 -15.87 -1.76 -0.52
C SER A 42 -17.15 -2.47 -1.01
N GLY A 43 -18.19 -2.52 -0.16
CA GLY A 43 -19.47 -3.15 -0.48
C GLY A 43 -19.51 -4.68 -0.27
N ASP A 44 -18.44 -5.31 0.24
CA ASP A 44 -18.39 -6.75 0.55
C ASP A 44 -18.08 -7.03 2.03
N PRO A 45 -19.03 -6.74 2.95
CA PRO A 45 -18.83 -6.91 4.40
C PRO A 45 -18.75 -8.38 4.86
N VAL A 46 -19.02 -9.34 3.97
CA VAL A 46 -18.99 -10.77 4.29
C VAL A 46 -17.57 -11.31 4.15
N ASN A 47 -16.86 -10.88 3.10
CA ASN A 47 -15.51 -11.34 2.82
C ASN A 47 -14.42 -10.36 3.26
N LEU A 48 -14.77 -9.08 3.44
CA LEU A 48 -13.83 -8.03 3.83
C LEU A 48 -14.23 -7.43 5.19
N VAL A 49 -13.22 -7.23 6.04
CA VAL A 49 -13.35 -6.44 7.25
C VAL A 49 -12.51 -5.21 7.03
N ASP A 50 -13.15 -4.04 7.01
CA ASP A 50 -12.47 -2.76 6.92
C ASP A 50 -12.25 -2.18 8.33
N PRO A 51 -11.05 -2.29 8.92
CA PRO A 51 -10.82 -1.90 10.31
C PRO A 51 -10.72 -0.38 10.48
N SER A 52 -10.39 0.36 9.41
CA SER A 52 -10.07 1.81 9.45
C SER A 52 -10.48 2.63 8.23
N GLY A 53 -10.71 2.01 7.07
CA GLY A 53 -11.00 2.65 5.79
C GLY A 53 -9.80 3.03 4.96
N LEU A 54 -8.60 2.70 5.44
CA LEU A 54 -7.31 3.29 5.06
C LEU A 54 -6.22 2.23 5.20
N GLU A 55 -6.39 1.12 4.49
CA GLU A 55 -5.50 -0.02 4.61
C GLU A 55 -4.57 -0.12 3.41
N THR A 56 -3.27 0.00 3.67
CA THR A 56 -2.23 -0.25 2.69
C THR A 56 -1.41 -1.45 3.16
N GLN A 57 -1.29 -2.45 2.30
CA GLN A 57 -0.52 -3.66 2.55
C GLN A 57 0.69 -3.71 1.61
N GLY A 58 1.74 -4.38 2.06
CA GLY A 58 2.93 -4.59 1.27
C GLY A 58 3.60 -5.93 1.55
N VAL A 59 4.25 -6.46 0.52
CA VAL A 59 5.18 -7.59 0.65
C VAL A 59 6.47 -7.22 -0.07
N GLY A 60 7.60 -7.44 0.60
CA GLY A 60 8.90 -7.03 0.09
C GLY A 60 10.03 -7.95 0.49
N LEU A 61 11.19 -7.68 -0.09
CA LEU A 61 12.46 -8.29 0.25
C LEU A 61 13.37 -7.19 0.80
N THR A 62 13.97 -7.44 1.95
CA THR A 62 14.94 -6.52 2.58
C THR A 62 16.29 -7.19 2.71
N LEU A 63 17.31 -6.51 2.19
CA LEU A 63 18.71 -6.82 2.44
C LEU A 63 19.22 -5.88 3.52
N SER A 64 19.65 -6.43 4.66
CA SER A 64 20.17 -5.66 5.79
C SER A 64 21.59 -6.07 6.13
N GLY A 65 22.41 -5.12 6.58
CA GLY A 65 23.75 -5.43 7.07
C GLY A 65 24.40 -4.26 7.82
N GLY A 66 25.38 -4.57 8.67
CA GLY A 66 26.02 -3.55 9.49
C GLY A 66 27.03 -4.07 10.50
N PHE A 67 27.84 -3.14 11.04
CA PHE A 67 28.70 -3.33 12.21
C PHE A 67 28.71 -2.04 13.05
N GLY A 68 27.93 -2.02 14.13
CA GLY A 68 27.71 -0.82 14.96
C GLY A 68 26.77 0.21 14.33
N MET A 69 26.93 0.51 13.04
CA MET A 69 25.94 1.21 12.20
C MET A 69 25.45 0.25 11.12
N GLY A 70 24.13 0.17 10.96
CA GLY A 70 23.46 -0.71 10.01
C GLY A 70 22.71 0.07 8.95
N GLY A 71 22.59 -0.56 7.78
CA GLY A 71 21.71 -0.09 6.73
C GLY A 71 20.90 -1.25 6.17
N ASP A 72 19.83 -0.90 5.50
CA ASP A 72 19.02 -1.84 4.75
C ASP A 72 18.54 -1.23 3.43
N LEU A 73 18.28 -2.13 2.50
CA LEU A 73 17.74 -1.85 1.19
C LEU A 73 16.55 -2.78 1.00
N SER A 74 15.37 -2.21 0.82
CA SER A 74 14.13 -2.97 0.68
C SER A 74 13.43 -2.66 -0.65
N PHE A 75 12.82 -3.68 -1.23
CA PHE A 75 11.99 -3.56 -2.43
C PHE A 75 10.74 -4.40 -2.27
N GLY A 76 9.59 -3.90 -2.66
CA GLY A 76 8.33 -4.62 -2.51
C GLY A 76 7.24 -4.18 -3.44
N VAL A 77 6.14 -4.92 -3.39
CA VAL A 77 4.87 -4.56 -4.00
C VAL A 77 3.95 -4.07 -2.89
N VAL A 78 3.31 -2.93 -3.10
CA VAL A 78 2.33 -2.33 -2.20
C VAL A 78 1.00 -2.19 -2.91
N TRP A 79 -0.10 -2.36 -2.18
CA TRP A 79 -1.44 -2.16 -2.69
C TRP A 79 -2.37 -1.62 -1.61
N ASP A 80 -3.42 -0.94 -2.04
CA ASP A 80 -4.47 -0.42 -1.17
C ASP A 80 -5.87 -0.85 -1.62
N ASP A 81 -6.87 -0.56 -0.80
CA ASP A 81 -8.29 -0.81 -1.05
C ASP A 81 -8.89 0.06 -2.18
N LYS A 82 -8.23 1.18 -2.49
CA LYS A 82 -8.57 2.06 -3.61
C LYS A 82 -8.20 1.45 -4.96
N GLY A 83 -7.45 0.36 -4.98
CA GLY A 83 -7.04 -0.35 -6.19
C GLY A 83 -5.77 0.22 -6.81
N ASN A 84 -5.00 0.99 -6.03
CA ASN A 84 -3.66 1.35 -6.40
C ASN A 84 -2.75 0.15 -6.15
N ILE A 85 -1.87 -0.14 -7.11
CA ILE A 85 -0.80 -1.11 -6.97
C ILE A 85 0.50 -0.42 -7.36
N GLY A 86 1.55 -0.60 -6.57
CA GLY A 86 2.84 0.00 -6.83
C GLY A 86 4.02 -0.86 -6.42
N LEU A 87 5.17 -0.48 -6.93
CA LEU A 87 6.47 -0.93 -6.47
C LEU A 87 7.00 0.10 -5.49
N MET A 88 7.47 -0.37 -4.34
CA MET A 88 8.11 0.44 -3.31
C MET A 88 9.58 0.06 -3.24
N GLY A 89 10.46 1.06 -3.23
CA GLY A 89 11.87 0.90 -2.90
C GLY A 89 12.18 1.76 -1.69
N ASP A 90 12.94 1.24 -0.73
CA ASP A 90 13.31 1.97 0.47
C ASP A 90 14.75 1.69 0.91
N ILE A 91 15.37 2.70 1.49
CA ILE A 91 16.72 2.62 2.05
C ILE A 91 16.67 3.09 3.50
N GLY A 92 17.00 2.18 4.41
CA GLY A 92 17.09 2.42 5.84
C GLY A 92 18.54 2.63 6.31
N PHE A 93 18.73 3.56 7.24
CA PHE A 93 19.98 3.78 7.96
C PHE A 93 19.71 3.89 9.46
N GLY A 94 20.50 3.22 10.29
CA GLY A 94 20.22 3.18 11.71
C GLY A 94 21.34 2.66 12.58
N SER A 95 21.17 2.84 13.89
CA SER A 95 22.01 2.17 14.87
C SER A 95 21.36 0.85 15.27
N GLU A 96 22.15 -0.21 15.21
CA GLU A 96 21.79 -1.49 15.79
C GLU A 96 22.42 -1.54 17.17
N LEU A 97 21.60 -1.54 18.22
CA LEU A 97 22.07 -1.42 19.60
C LEU A 97 22.90 -2.62 20.07
N THR A 98 22.91 -3.73 19.31
CA THR A 98 23.36 -5.04 19.83
C THR A 98 24.06 -5.99 18.84
N LYS A 99 24.44 -5.61 17.61
CA LYS A 99 24.96 -6.58 16.62
C LYS A 99 26.49 -6.59 16.38
N SER A 100 27.00 -7.84 16.31
CA SER A 100 28.18 -8.31 15.57
C SER A 100 28.03 -8.07 14.05
N PRO A 101 29.13 -8.09 13.26
CA PRO A 101 29.03 -7.86 11.81
C PRO A 101 28.14 -8.93 11.18
N GLY A 102 27.14 -8.50 10.40
CA GLY A 102 26.18 -9.43 9.80
C GLY A 102 25.57 -8.90 8.52
N VAL A 103 25.09 -9.84 7.69
CA VAL A 103 24.25 -9.60 6.52
C VAL A 103 23.07 -10.56 6.60
N SER A 104 21.87 -10.05 6.35
CA SER A 104 20.63 -10.83 6.30
C SER A 104 19.77 -10.44 5.10
N LEU A 105 19.10 -11.44 4.54
CA LEU A 105 18.05 -11.28 3.54
C LEU A 105 16.73 -11.74 4.16
N THR A 106 15.74 -10.86 4.22
CA THR A 106 14.42 -11.14 4.78
C THR A 106 13.32 -10.96 3.74
N LEU A 107 12.28 -11.77 3.86
CA LEU A 107 10.97 -11.54 3.26
C LEU A 107 10.11 -10.85 4.31
N ASP A 108 9.52 -9.73 3.93
CA ASP A 108 8.78 -8.84 4.82
C ASP A 108 7.32 -8.76 4.38
N SER A 109 6.43 -8.80 5.36
CA SER A 109 5.03 -8.45 5.19
C SER A 109 4.75 -7.23 6.06
N SER A 110 4.28 -6.17 5.42
CA SER A 110 4.02 -4.89 6.07
C SER A 110 2.56 -4.50 5.96
N HIS A 111 2.07 -3.89 7.03
CA HIS A 111 0.71 -3.43 7.15
C HIS A 111 0.72 -2.01 7.69
N SER A 112 0.23 -1.07 6.88
CA SER A 112 0.18 0.35 7.21
C SER A 112 -1.22 0.75 7.63
N PHE A 113 -1.33 1.19 8.87
CA PHE A 113 -2.49 1.84 9.44
C PHE A 113 -2.45 3.34 9.12
N ASP A 114 -3.61 3.88 8.79
CA ASP A 114 -3.83 5.31 8.52
C ASP A 114 -3.18 5.84 7.22
N ALA A 115 -2.54 4.98 6.42
CA ALA A 115 -2.02 5.36 5.11
C ALA A 115 -3.19 5.62 4.15
N THR A 116 -3.21 6.80 3.53
CA THR A 116 -4.34 7.20 2.69
C THR A 116 -4.37 6.47 1.36
N ASP A 117 -3.20 6.11 0.85
CA ASP A 117 -2.96 5.33 -0.35
C ASP A 117 -1.52 4.80 -0.31
N ILE A 118 -1.12 4.08 -1.36
CA ILE A 118 0.27 3.63 -1.52
C ILE A 118 1.28 4.80 -1.57
N TYR A 119 0.89 5.98 -2.05
CA TYR A 119 1.79 7.12 -2.23
C TYR A 119 2.10 7.82 -0.90
N THR A 120 1.22 7.67 0.09
CA THR A 120 1.45 8.15 1.46
C THR A 120 2.66 7.47 2.12
N LEU A 121 3.06 6.30 1.62
CA LEU A 121 4.25 5.61 2.11
C LEU A 121 5.54 6.36 1.72
N GLN A 122 5.52 7.14 0.63
CA GLN A 122 6.67 7.84 0.08
C GLN A 122 7.25 8.87 1.06
N GLY A 123 8.58 8.95 1.07
CA GLY A 123 9.33 9.92 1.85
C GLY A 123 9.98 9.31 3.08
N SER A 124 10.23 10.16 4.08
CA SER A 124 10.98 9.77 5.27
C SER A 124 10.10 9.16 6.35
N SER A 125 10.57 8.08 6.96
CA SER A 125 9.97 7.49 8.14
C SER A 125 11.03 7.06 9.16
N ALA A 126 10.61 6.82 10.39
CA ALA A 126 11.47 6.30 11.46
C ALA A 126 10.87 5.00 11.99
N SER A 127 11.70 3.98 12.18
CA SER A 127 11.28 2.68 12.67
C SER A 127 12.04 2.27 13.92
N VAL A 128 11.35 1.49 14.76
CA VAL A 128 11.93 0.79 15.90
C VAL A 128 11.53 -0.67 15.83
N GLY A 129 12.50 -1.57 15.99
CA GLY A 129 12.25 -2.98 15.82
C GLY A 129 13.30 -3.86 16.46
N GLY A 130 13.11 -5.16 16.24
CA GLY A 130 14.03 -6.19 16.70
C GLY A 130 14.11 -7.33 15.70
N SER A 131 15.30 -7.90 15.56
CA SER A 131 15.51 -9.14 14.82
C SER A 131 16.16 -10.19 15.72
N GLY A 132 15.81 -11.45 15.50
CA GLY A 132 16.40 -12.61 16.15
C GLY A 132 16.79 -13.64 15.11
N PHE A 133 18.09 -13.80 14.90
CA PHE A 133 18.63 -14.92 14.13
C PHE A 133 19.15 -15.95 15.11
N THR A 134 18.61 -17.16 15.01
CA THR A 134 19.13 -18.31 15.77
C THR A 134 20.53 -18.66 15.23
N PRO A 135 21.34 -19.49 15.90
CA PRO A 135 22.59 -19.99 15.29
C PRO A 135 22.37 -20.82 14.02
N SER A 136 21.12 -21.20 13.72
CA SER A 136 20.73 -21.66 12.40
C SER A 136 20.51 -20.44 11.49
N LEU A 137 20.90 -20.52 10.23
CA LEU A 137 20.81 -19.42 9.26
C LEU A 137 19.43 -18.76 9.18
N LEU A 138 18.37 -19.38 9.72
CA LEU A 138 17.01 -18.84 9.79
C LEU A 138 16.81 -17.90 10.99
N GLY A 139 16.16 -16.77 10.72
CA GLY A 139 15.71 -15.82 11.72
C GLY A 139 14.43 -15.12 11.33
N GLY A 140 13.93 -14.31 12.24
CA GLY A 140 12.78 -13.44 12.01
C GLY A 140 12.90 -12.14 12.77
N GLY A 141 12.08 -11.18 12.39
CA GLY A 141 12.06 -9.87 13.01
C GLY A 141 10.69 -9.23 12.95
N GLY A 142 10.59 -8.12 13.66
CA GLY A 142 9.42 -7.25 13.60
C GLY A 142 9.84 -5.82 13.88
N GLU A 143 9.19 -4.89 13.21
CA GLU A 143 9.38 -3.47 13.42
C GLU A 143 8.07 -2.70 13.30
N ILE A 144 8.08 -1.52 13.90
CA ILE A 144 7.02 -0.54 13.78
C ILE A 144 7.65 0.72 13.20
N ALA A 145 7.14 1.21 12.08
CA ALA A 145 7.58 2.43 11.42
C ALA A 145 6.52 3.53 11.50
N PHE A 146 7.00 4.77 11.57
CA PHE A 146 6.20 5.98 11.68
C PHE A 146 6.64 6.94 10.58
N GLY A 147 5.75 7.18 9.61
CA GLY A 147 5.97 8.13 8.54
C GLY A 147 5.05 9.34 8.64
N SER A 148 5.15 10.23 7.65
CA SER A 148 4.27 11.40 7.55
C SER A 148 2.85 10.97 7.14
N GLY A 149 2.03 10.63 8.13
CA GLY A 149 0.63 10.25 7.90
C GLY A 149 0.38 8.75 7.82
N TYR A 150 1.33 7.91 8.25
CA TYR A 150 1.09 6.48 8.39
C TYR A 150 1.84 5.87 9.58
N LYS A 151 1.31 4.75 10.08
CA LYS A 151 1.99 3.86 11.02
C LYS A 151 2.05 2.47 10.41
N GLN A 152 3.23 1.92 10.24
CA GLN A 152 3.41 0.61 9.62
C GLN A 152 3.90 -0.39 10.66
N THR A 153 3.41 -1.62 10.57
CA THR A 153 3.98 -2.76 11.27
C THR A 153 4.49 -3.74 10.23
N THR A 154 5.75 -4.15 10.37
CA THR A 154 6.40 -5.08 9.46
C THR A 154 6.81 -6.33 10.24
N MET A 155 6.52 -7.50 9.68
CA MET A 155 7.00 -8.78 10.16
C MET A 155 7.90 -9.41 9.11
N SER A 156 9.01 -10.00 9.54
CA SER A 156 10.01 -10.52 8.61
C SER A 156 10.49 -11.92 8.99
N VAL A 157 10.78 -12.72 7.96
CA VAL A 157 11.43 -14.04 8.09
C VAL A 157 12.53 -14.10 7.05
N GLY A 158 13.70 -14.59 7.43
CA GLY A 158 14.83 -14.56 6.52
C GLY A 158 16.00 -15.43 6.90
N VAL A 159 17.04 -15.32 6.09
CA VAL A 159 18.33 -15.96 6.32
C VAL A 159 19.43 -14.95 6.55
N GLY A 160 20.36 -15.25 7.46
CA GLY A 160 21.47 -14.36 7.74
C GLY A 160 22.50 -14.91 8.69
N VAL A 161 23.63 -14.20 8.78
CA VAL A 161 24.66 -14.48 9.78
C VAL A 161 24.13 -14.04 11.15
N PRO A 162 24.26 -14.88 12.19
CA PRO A 162 23.59 -14.64 13.47
C PRO A 162 24.03 -13.33 14.11
N GLY A 163 23.02 -12.50 14.39
CA GLY A 163 23.08 -11.36 15.27
C GLY A 163 21.64 -10.98 15.55
N GLY A 164 21.20 -11.10 16.80
CA GLY A 164 19.90 -10.61 17.25
C GLY A 164 20.07 -9.26 17.91
N GLY A 165 19.12 -8.35 17.73
CA GLY A 165 19.24 -7.03 18.34
C GLY A 165 18.07 -6.11 18.08
N ALA A 166 17.92 -5.14 18.96
CA ALA A 166 17.03 -4.00 18.79
C ALA A 166 17.71 -2.95 17.89
N PHE A 167 16.93 -2.29 17.06
CA PHE A 167 17.40 -1.25 16.16
C PHE A 167 16.45 -0.07 16.11
N ASN A 168 17.00 1.10 15.82
CA ASN A 168 16.27 2.29 15.43
C ASN A 168 16.77 2.71 14.05
N ARG A 169 15.87 2.88 13.08
CA ARG A 169 16.24 3.26 11.72
C ARG A 169 15.46 4.48 11.25
N VAL A 170 16.06 5.16 10.30
CA VAL A 170 15.41 6.17 9.48
C VAL A 170 15.41 5.64 8.06
N HIS A 171 14.24 5.69 7.44
CA HIS A 171 13.94 5.16 6.13
C HIS A 171 13.67 6.32 5.17
N VAL A 172 14.04 6.15 3.91
CA VAL A 172 13.63 7.02 2.81
C VAL A 172 13.12 6.13 1.70
N SER A 173 11.83 6.25 1.43
CA SER A 173 11.12 5.39 0.50
C SER A 173 10.60 6.15 -0.71
N ASP A 174 10.51 5.44 -1.83
CA ASP A 174 9.88 5.89 -3.06
C ASP A 174 8.85 4.87 -3.54
N VAL A 175 7.75 5.35 -4.12
CA VAL A 175 6.63 4.52 -4.57
C VAL A 175 6.26 4.90 -5.99
N ILE A 176 6.29 3.91 -6.88
CA ILE A 176 5.84 4.05 -8.26
C ILE A 176 4.66 3.10 -8.45
N GLY A 177 3.48 3.63 -8.73
CA GLY A 177 2.27 2.82 -8.87
C GLY A 177 1.28 3.37 -9.87
N PHE A 178 0.25 2.56 -10.11
CA PHE A 178 -0.87 2.86 -10.99
C PHE A 178 -2.19 2.39 -10.37
N ASN A 179 -3.31 2.98 -10.79
CA ASN A 179 -4.63 2.59 -10.33
C ASN A 179 -5.31 1.64 -11.34
N ILE A 180 -5.60 0.41 -10.91
CA ILE A 180 -6.23 -0.60 -11.78
C ILE A 180 -7.64 -0.19 -12.21
N LYS A 181 -8.40 0.46 -11.32
CA LYS A 181 -9.78 0.88 -11.63
C LYS A 181 -9.79 1.97 -12.70
N GLU A 182 -8.86 2.92 -12.61
CA GLU A 182 -8.66 3.96 -13.62
C GLU A 182 -8.24 3.35 -14.96
N THR A 183 -7.21 2.51 -14.96
CA THR A 183 -6.75 1.82 -16.19
C THR A 183 -7.88 1.02 -16.86
N PHE A 184 -8.69 0.32 -16.06
CA PHE A 184 -9.82 -0.45 -16.59
C PHE A 184 -10.90 0.46 -17.20
N ASN A 185 -11.21 1.58 -16.56
CA ASN A 185 -12.18 2.55 -17.07
C ASN A 185 -11.70 3.19 -18.38
N GLU A 186 -10.42 3.51 -18.49
CA GLU A 186 -9.82 4.01 -19.73
C GLU A 186 -9.95 3.00 -20.87
N ILE A 187 -9.60 1.73 -20.62
CA ILE A 187 -9.74 0.65 -21.62
C ILE A 187 -11.19 0.50 -22.04
N LYS A 188 -12.13 0.46 -21.08
CA LYS A 188 -13.57 0.33 -21.35
C LYS A 188 -14.08 1.48 -22.24
N ASN A 189 -13.65 2.72 -21.96
CA ASN A 189 -14.03 3.89 -22.74
C ASN A 189 -13.43 3.87 -24.14
N ALA A 190 -12.17 3.46 -24.27
CA ALA A 190 -11.50 3.30 -25.56
C ALA A 190 -12.22 2.25 -26.43
N VAL A 191 -12.56 1.10 -25.85
CA VAL A 191 -13.32 0.03 -26.52
C VAL A 191 -14.71 0.51 -26.93
N GLY A 192 -15.44 1.20 -26.05
CA GLY A 192 -16.75 1.76 -26.37
C GLY A 192 -16.73 2.77 -27.52
N THR A 193 -15.70 3.61 -27.57
CA THR A 193 -15.48 4.58 -28.66
C THR A 193 -15.17 3.87 -29.98
N TRP A 194 -14.35 2.83 -29.94
CA TRP A 194 -14.04 2.00 -31.10
C TRP A 194 -15.28 1.30 -31.68
N PHE A 195 -16.13 0.71 -30.83
CA PHE A 195 -17.40 0.12 -31.27
C PHE A 195 -18.38 1.17 -31.85
N SER A 196 -18.46 2.35 -31.26
CA SER A 196 -19.36 3.41 -31.74
C SER A 196 -18.93 3.99 -33.09
N SER A 197 -17.61 4.11 -33.31
CA SER A 197 -17.05 4.59 -34.59
C SER A 197 -17.23 3.58 -35.72
N SER A 198 -17.03 2.28 -35.44
CA SER A 198 -17.23 1.21 -36.44
C SER A 198 -18.70 1.11 -36.90
N LEU A 199 -19.67 1.22 -35.99
CA LEU A 199 -21.09 1.19 -36.34
C LEU A 199 -21.55 2.40 -37.19
N ASN A 200 -20.96 3.58 -36.98
CA ASN A 200 -21.29 4.77 -37.78
C ASN A 200 -20.78 4.68 -39.22
N ILE A 201 -19.63 4.03 -39.45
CA ILE A 201 -19.05 3.84 -40.79
C ILE A 201 -19.99 2.99 -41.68
N ASP A 202 -20.64 1.98 -41.12
CA ASP A 202 -21.53 1.09 -41.87
C ASP A 202 -22.86 1.76 -42.25
N SER A 203 -23.39 2.67 -41.42
CA SER A 203 -24.61 3.43 -41.74
C SER A 203 -24.43 4.37 -42.94
N ASN A 204 -23.23 4.93 -43.12
CA ASN A 204 -22.94 5.89 -44.18
C ASN A 204 -22.68 5.24 -45.54
N LYS A 205 -22.18 4.00 -45.57
CA LYS A 205 -22.05 3.23 -46.83
C LYS A 205 -23.41 2.89 -47.42
N ASN A 206 -24.41 2.57 -46.59
CA ASN A 206 -25.76 2.25 -47.07
C ASN A 206 -26.55 3.45 -47.60
N LYS A 207 -26.18 4.70 -47.24
CA LYS A 207 -26.85 5.90 -47.76
C LYS A 207 -26.36 6.36 -49.14
N LYS A 208 -25.20 5.91 -49.61
CA LYS A 208 -24.67 6.30 -50.94
C LYS A 208 -25.17 5.43 -52.11
N ASN A 209 -25.88 4.34 -51.83
CA ASN A 209 -26.43 3.41 -52.84
C ASN A 209 -27.95 3.52 -53.02
N ARG A 210 -28.57 4.60 -52.52
CA ARG A 210 -29.94 5.01 -52.81
C ARG A 210 -29.93 6.39 -53.45
#